data_AF-A0A9E4GAX5-F1
#
_entry.id   AF-A0A9E4GAX5-F1
#
_cell.length_a   1.000
_cell.length_b   1.000
_cell.length_c   1.000
_cell.angle_alpha   90.00
_cell.angle_beta   90.00
_cell.angle_gamma   90.00
#
_symmetry.space_group_name_H-M   'P 1'
#
loop_
_entity.id
_entity.type
_entity.pdbx_description
1 polymer ?
#
loop_
_entity_poly.entity_id
_entity_poly.type
_entity_poly.pdbx_seq_one_letter_code
_entity_poly.pdbx_strand_id
1 'polypeptide(L)' 'LAVGADEPAGWRQMSKDYYELCRARGVACEYHEVPGTHHFSVTESIGESGSLMQKLVFGQMGIAA' A
#
# COMPACT_ATOMS: atom_id res chain seq x y z
N LEU A 1 3.82 2.30 -2.43
CA LEU A 1 3.50 1.09 -1.65
C LEU A 1 2.34 1.39 -0.74
N ALA A 2 1.22 0.70 -0.94
CA ALA A 2 0.09 0.71 -0.01
C ALA A 2 0.07 -0.64 0.71
N VAL A 3 0.03 -0.63 2.04
CA VAL A 3 0.19 -1.80 2.91
C VAL A 3 -0.95 -1.82 3.91
N GLY A 4 -1.56 -2.97 4.19
CA GLY A 4 -2.57 -3.06 5.25
C GLY A 4 -1.94 -2.86 6.63
N ALA A 5 -2.41 -1.88 7.39
CA ALA A 5 -1.85 -1.59 8.73
C ALA A 5 -2.11 -2.72 9.73
N ASP A 6 -3.13 -3.55 9.47
CA ASP A 6 -3.54 -4.65 10.35
C ASP A 6 -2.90 -5.99 9.93
N GLU A 7 -1.97 -5.97 8.97
CA GLU A 7 -1.15 -7.14 8.64
C GLU A 7 -0.16 -7.48 9.77
N PRO A 8 0.26 -8.77 9.87
CA PRO A 8 1.30 -9.17 10.80
C PRO A 8 2.53 -8.29 10.68
N ALA A 9 3.15 -7.94 11.82
CA ALA A 9 4.27 -7.01 11.85
C ALA A 9 5.43 -7.41 10.91
N GLY A 10 5.72 -8.72 10.82
CA GLY A 10 6.75 -9.23 9.90
C GLY A 10 6.43 -8.97 8.42
N TRP A 11 5.14 -8.98 8.04
CA TRP A 11 4.71 -8.74 6.66
C TRP A 11 4.81 -7.25 6.32
N ARG A 12 4.35 -6.38 7.24
CA ARG A 12 4.55 -4.93 7.10
C ARG A 12 6.04 -4.56 7.01
N GLN A 13 6.89 -5.24 7.78
CA GLN A 13 8.34 -5.04 7.75
C GLN A 13 8.93 -5.39 6.38
N MET A 14 8.50 -6.48 5.73
CA MET A 14 8.96 -6.81 4.38
C MET A 14 8.65 -5.69 3.38
N SER A 15 7.45 -5.12 3.42
CA SER A 15 7.08 -3.99 2.55
C SER A 15 7.90 -2.74 2.86
N LYS A 16 8.20 -2.49 4.14
CA LYS A 16 9.05 -1.38 4.57
C LYS A 16 10.50 -1.54 4.09
N ASP A 17 11.06 -2.74 4.21
CA ASP A 17 12.41 -3.06 3.74
C ASP A 17 12.52 -2.85 2.22
N TYR A 18 11.49 -3.25 1.47
CA TYR A 18 11.43 -3.01 0.03
C TYR A 18 11.35 -1.51 -0.31
N TYR A 19 10.54 -0.75 0.42
CA TYR A 19 10.48 0.71 0.27
C TYR A 19 11.85 1.36 0.52
N GLU A 20 12.53 0.98 1.58
CA GLU A 20 13.88 1.47 1.91
C GLU A 20 14.89 1.13 0.82
N LEU A 21 14.81 -0.08 0.26
CA LEU A 21 15.64 -0.51 -0.86
C LEU A 21 15.42 0.33 -2.13
N CYS A 22 14.16 0.63 -2.46
CA CYS A 22 13.80 1.50 -3.58
C CYS A 22 14.37 2.90 -3.38
N ARG A 23 14.17 3.49 -2.19
CA ARG A 23 14.67 4.82 -1.86
C ARG A 23 16.21 4.89 -1.94
N ALA A 24 16.90 3.87 -1.42
CA ALA A 24 18.36 3.78 -1.47
C ALA A 24 18.92 3.73 -2.91
N ARG A 25 18.11 3.26 -3.88
CA ARG A 25 18.46 3.20 -5.30
C ARG A 25 17.98 4.40 -6.11
N GLY A 26 17.46 5.44 -5.46
CA GLY A 26 16.94 6.64 -6.12
C GLY A 26 15.62 6.41 -6.86
N VAL A 27 14.90 5.33 -6.56
CA VAL A 27 13.55 5.11 -7.10
C VAL A 27 12.57 5.98 -6.33
N ALA A 28 11.84 6.83 -7.04
CA ALA A 28 10.75 7.60 -6.44
C ALA A 28 9.61 6.65 -6.06
N CYS A 29 9.38 6.50 -4.77
CA CYS A 29 8.31 5.68 -4.24
C CYS A 29 7.81 6.25 -2.91
N GLU A 30 6.54 6.01 -2.61
CA GLU A 30 5.93 6.38 -1.33
C GLU A 30 5.55 5.12 -0.55
N TYR A 31 5.42 5.24 0.77
CA TYR A 31 4.99 4.16 1.65
C TYR A 31 3.81 4.62 2.50
N HIS A 32 2.71 3.89 2.43
CA HIS A 32 1.46 4.20 3.11
C HIS A 32 0.92 2.95 3.80
N GLU A 33 0.72 3.01 5.11
CA GLU A 33 -0.04 2.00 5.86
C GLU A 33 -1.50 2.42 5.90
N VAL A 34 -2.40 1.53 5.49
CA VAL A 34 -3.85 1.77 5.37
C VAL A 34 -4.56 1.13 6.56
N PRO A 35 -5.13 1.93 7.48
CA PRO A 35 -5.85 1.42 8.65
C PRO A 35 -7.04 0.54 8.29
N GLY A 36 -7.38 -0.43 9.15
CA GLY A 36 -8.56 -1.29 8.96
C GLY A 36 -8.42 -2.31 7.83
N THR A 37 -7.23 -2.41 7.22
CA THR A 37 -6.96 -3.31 6.09
C THR A 37 -5.93 -4.34 6.49
N HIS A 38 -6.20 -5.60 6.16
CA HIS A 38 -5.30 -6.73 6.31
C HIS A 38 -5.22 -7.50 4.98
N HIS A 39 -4.40 -8.55 4.94
CA HIS A 39 -4.08 -9.27 3.72
C HIS A 39 -5.29 -9.75 2.89
N PHE A 40 -6.33 -10.27 3.55
CA PHE A 40 -7.54 -10.73 2.86
C PHE A 40 -8.56 -9.62 2.54
N SER A 41 -8.53 -8.48 3.23
CA SER A 41 -9.47 -7.38 3.01
C SER A 41 -8.92 -6.31 2.07
N VAL A 42 -7.62 -6.36 1.72
CA VAL A 42 -7.00 -5.38 0.83
C VAL A 42 -7.66 -5.33 -0.55
N THR A 43 -8.04 -6.48 -1.12
CA THR A 43 -8.68 -6.56 -2.42
C THR A 43 -10.12 -6.06 -2.38
N GLU A 44 -10.85 -6.35 -1.30
CA GLU A 44 -12.17 -5.78 -1.03
C GLU A 44 -12.08 -4.25 -0.91
N SER A 45 -11.14 -3.73 -0.12
CA SER A 45 -10.92 -2.29 0.04
C SER A 45 -10.59 -1.61 -1.29
N ILE A 46 -9.84 -2.24 -2.20
CA ILE A 46 -9.62 -1.67 -3.56
C ILE A 46 -10.93 -1.54 -4.35
N GLY A 47 -11.86 -2.50 -4.18
CA GLY A 47 -13.17 -2.49 -4.82
C GLY A 47 -14.14 -1.47 -4.22
N GLU A 48 -13.92 -1.04 -2.98
CA GLU A 48 -14.73 -0.02 -2.32
C GLU A 48 -14.44 1.38 -2.88
N SER A 49 -15.44 1.95 -3.56
CA SER A 49 -15.36 3.30 -4.13
C SER A 49 -14.97 4.35 -3.08
N GLY A 50 -13.89 5.06 -3.34
CA GLY A 50 -13.39 6.15 -2.52
C GLY A 50 -12.54 5.72 -1.32
N SER A 51 -12.30 4.41 -1.12
CA SER A 51 -11.41 3.94 -0.07
C SER A 51 -9.99 4.49 -0.26
N LEU A 52 -9.24 4.58 0.85
CA LEU A 52 -7.84 5.01 0.78
C LEU A 52 -7.00 4.02 -0.05
N MET A 53 -7.26 2.73 0.08
CA MET A 53 -6.54 1.70 -0.67
C MET A 53 -6.78 1.85 -2.19
N GLN A 54 -8.03 2.05 -2.61
CA GLN A 54 -8.39 2.28 -4.01
C GLN A 54 -7.63 3.49 -4.57
N LYS A 55 -7.69 4.64 -3.87
CA LYS A 55 -7.03 5.87 -4.31
C LYS A 55 -5.52 5.70 -4.48
N LEU A 56 -4.86 5.04 -3.52
CA LEU A 56 -3.41 4.82 -3.56
C LEU A 56 -3.00 3.86 -4.68
N VAL A 57 -3.77 2.80 -4.90
CA VAL A 57 -3.48 1.82 -5.98
C VAL A 57 -3.75 2.43 -7.34
N PHE A 58 -4.88 3.11 -7.53
CA PHE A 58 -5.23 3.75 -8.80
C PHE A 58 -4.26 4.89 -9.15
N GLY A 59 -3.84 5.67 -8.15
CA GLY A 59 -2.80 6.69 -8.32
C GLY A 59 -1.48 6.12 -8.84
N GLN A 60 -1.07 4.93 -8.39
CA GLN A 60 0.13 4.24 -8.91
C GLN A 60 -0.02 3.81 -10.37
N MET A 61 -1.26 3.54 -10.82
CA MET A 61 -1.57 3.12 -12.18
C MET A 61 -1.84 4.29 -13.13
N GLY A 62 -1.85 5.53 -12.63
CA GLY A 62 -2.26 6.70 -13.41
C GLY A 62 -3.75 6.72 -13.74
N ILE A 63 -4.57 6.01 -12.96
CA ILE A 63 -6.02 5.96 -13.09
C ILE A 63 -6.62 7.03 -12.18
N ALA A 64 -7.52 7.87 -12.70
CA ALA A 64 -8.27 8.81 -11.89
C ALA A 64 -9.24 8.04 -10.98
N ALA A 65 -9.08 8.19 -9.66
CA ALA A 65 -9.94 7.62 -8.63
C ALA A 65 -10.97 8.63 -8.13
#